data_AF-A0A919ANL4-F1
#
_entry.id   AF-A0A919ANL4-F1
#
_cell.length_a   1.000
_cell.length_b   1.000
_cell.length_c   1.000
_cell.angle_alpha   90.00
_cell.angle_beta   90.00
_cell.angle_gamma   90.00
#
_symmetry.space_group_name_H-M   'P 1'
#
loop_
_entity.id
_entity.type
_entity.pdbx_description
1 polymer ?
#
loop_
_entity_poly.entity_id
_entity_poly.type
_entity_poly.pdbx_seq_one_letter_code
_entity_poly.pdbx_strand_id
1 'polypeptide(L)'
;MTKYKPDAEDRREQRIRRLGFDDPMCVICGEDYVLCLEKHHVAGRKYDDTEVPVCCNCHRKLSDNQLDYPDSNPNQDRNLLTIGYFLMGLSDLFKLLAEKLMEFGNHLIVNAHSQEQIDE
;
A
#
# COMPACT_ATOMS: atom_id res chain seq x y z
N MET A 1 -13.41 38.37 8.46
CA MET A 1 -13.66 37.02 7.92
C MET A 1 -13.32 36.01 8.99
N THR A 2 -14.31 35.30 9.51
CA THR A 2 -14.11 34.17 10.43
C THR A 2 -13.45 33.04 9.64
N LYS A 3 -12.29 32.54 10.06
CA LYS A 3 -11.64 31.41 9.38
C LYS A 3 -12.53 30.17 9.52
N TYR A 4 -12.96 29.60 8.40
CA TYR A 4 -13.59 28.29 8.38
C TYR A 4 -12.62 27.24 8.94
N LYS A 5 -13.07 26.44 9.91
CA LYS A 5 -12.31 25.32 10.46
C LYS A 5 -12.95 24.03 9.94
N PRO A 6 -12.26 23.27 9.07
CA PRO A 6 -12.80 22.02 8.56
C PRO A 6 -13.09 21.04 9.69
N ASP A 7 -14.26 20.42 9.66
CA ASP A 7 -14.63 19.37 10.59
C ASP A 7 -14.04 18.00 10.17
N ALA A 8 -14.47 16.92 10.82
CA ALA A 8 -13.94 15.58 10.52
C ALA A 8 -14.38 15.06 9.14
N GLU A 9 -15.61 15.35 8.72
CA GLU A 9 -16.15 14.92 7.44
C GLU A 9 -15.48 15.67 6.30
N ASP A 10 -15.29 16.99 6.44
CA ASP A 10 -14.55 17.80 5.49
C ASP A 10 -13.14 17.24 5.24
N ARG A 11 -12.43 16.88 6.32
CA ARG A 11 -11.08 16.33 6.23
C ARG A 11 -11.08 14.98 5.52
N ARG A 12 -12.07 14.14 5.80
CA ARG A 12 -12.23 12.83 5.14
C ARG A 12 -12.49 13.00 3.64
N GLU A 13 -13.46 13.82 3.26
CA GLU A 13 -13.78 14.08 1.85
C GLU A 13 -12.59 14.68 1.09
N GLN A 14 -11.92 15.68 1.68
CA GLN A 14 -10.73 16.27 1.07
C GLN A 14 -9.62 15.23 0.86
N ARG A 15 -9.48 14.26 1.78
CA ARG A 15 -8.49 13.20 1.62
C ARG A 15 -8.89 12.21 0.53
N ILE A 16 -10.14 11.77 0.46
CA ILE A 16 -10.65 10.91 -0.63
C ILE A 16 -10.36 11.55 -1.99
N ARG A 17 -10.71 12.84 -2.16
CA ARG A 17 -10.45 13.59 -3.40
C ARG A 17 -8.97 13.66 -3.76
N ARG A 18 -8.09 13.81 -2.76
CA ARG A 18 -6.63 13.83 -2.98
C ARG A 18 -6.05 12.47 -3.33
N LEU A 19 -6.62 11.40 -2.78
CA LEU A 19 -6.24 10.03 -3.10
C LEU A 19 -6.71 9.64 -4.51
N GLY A 20 -7.86 10.14 -4.96
CA GLY A 20 -8.33 9.92 -6.33
C GLY A 20 -8.76 8.47 -6.60
N PHE A 21 -9.14 7.73 -5.56
CA PHE A 21 -9.77 6.41 -5.65
C PHE A 21 -11.21 6.53 -5.10
N ASP A 22 -12.15 5.79 -5.69
CA ASP A 22 -13.57 5.85 -5.31
C ASP A 22 -13.84 5.34 -3.89
N ASP A 23 -13.21 4.21 -3.53
CA ASP A 23 -13.27 3.61 -2.19
C ASP A 23 -11.85 3.22 -1.74
N PRO A 24 -11.06 4.19 -1.25
CA PRO A 24 -9.66 3.95 -0.97
C PRO A 24 -9.51 3.07 0.28
N MET A 25 -8.87 1.92 0.09
CA MET A 25 -8.39 1.04 1.15
C MET A 25 -6.95 0.64 0.87
N CYS A 26 -6.19 0.30 1.92
CA CYS A 26 -4.85 -0.22 1.76
C CYS A 26 -4.90 -1.57 1.04
N VAL A 27 -4.33 -1.63 -0.16
CA VAL A 27 -4.35 -2.86 -0.98
C VAL A 27 -3.62 -4.05 -0.34
N ILE A 28 -2.76 -3.80 0.66
CA ILE A 28 -1.99 -4.86 1.35
C ILE A 28 -2.74 -5.42 2.55
N CYS A 29 -3.23 -4.56 3.45
CA CYS A 29 -3.72 -4.97 4.76
C CYS A 29 -5.19 -4.64 5.02
N GLY A 30 -5.89 -4.03 4.07
CA GLY A 30 -7.31 -3.71 4.18
C GLY A 30 -7.65 -2.53 5.10
N GLU A 31 -6.67 -1.82 5.65
CA GLU A 31 -6.89 -0.58 6.41
C GLU A 31 -7.70 0.42 5.56
N ASP A 32 -8.80 0.93 6.11
CA ASP A 32 -9.79 1.76 5.42
C ASP A 32 -9.92 3.15 6.04
N TYR A 33 -9.17 3.46 7.10
CA TYR A 33 -9.15 4.79 7.68
C TYR A 33 -8.46 5.78 6.74
N VAL A 34 -9.25 6.42 5.88
CA VAL A 34 -8.78 7.23 4.75
C VAL A 34 -7.69 8.26 5.10
N LEU A 35 -7.70 8.81 6.31
CA LEU A 35 -6.70 9.78 6.76
C LEU A 35 -5.30 9.18 6.95
N CYS A 36 -5.15 7.86 7.07
CA CYS A 36 -3.86 7.16 7.13
C CYS A 36 -3.42 6.56 5.78
N LEU A 37 -4.20 6.72 4.71
CA LEU A 37 -3.86 6.19 3.40
C LEU A 37 -3.00 7.16 2.61
N GLU A 38 -2.00 6.64 1.89
CA GLU A 38 -1.04 7.34 1.05
C GLU A 38 -1.01 6.70 -0.35
N LYS A 39 -0.50 7.45 -1.33
CA LYS A 39 -0.26 6.96 -2.69
C LYS A 39 1.16 6.44 -2.78
N HIS A 40 1.30 5.16 -3.09
CA HIS A 40 2.61 4.55 -3.33
C HIS A 40 2.88 4.42 -4.83
N HIS A 41 3.96 5.03 -5.30
CA HIS A 41 4.44 4.85 -6.68
C HIS A 41 5.16 3.51 -6.82
N VAL A 42 4.61 2.60 -7.63
CA VAL A 42 5.11 1.22 -7.76
C VAL A 42 6.57 1.19 -8.20
N ALA A 43 6.93 1.90 -9.28
CA ALA A 43 8.32 1.98 -9.75
C ALA A 43 9.15 3.07 -9.06
N GLY A 44 8.58 3.76 -8.08
CA GLY A 44 9.11 5.01 -7.54
C GLY A 44 8.76 6.24 -8.41
N ARG A 45 8.56 7.38 -7.75
CA ARG A 45 8.00 8.62 -8.34
C ARG A 45 8.74 9.17 -9.57
N LYS A 46 10.01 8.81 -9.76
CA LYS A 46 10.84 9.29 -10.88
C LYS A 46 10.63 8.50 -12.17
N TYR A 47 10.14 7.27 -12.08
CA TYR A 47 10.21 6.29 -13.16
C TYR A 47 8.86 5.96 -13.78
N ASP A 48 7.80 5.94 -12.99
CA ASP A 48 6.44 5.65 -13.45
C ASP A 48 5.38 6.29 -12.52
N ASP A 49 4.24 6.67 -13.08
CA ASP A 49 3.14 7.33 -12.38
C ASP A 49 2.08 6.35 -11.82
N THR A 50 2.26 5.03 -12.00
CA THR A 50 1.35 4.03 -11.43
C THR A 50 1.40 4.07 -9.91
N GLU A 51 0.25 4.35 -9.32
CA GLU A 51 0.06 4.49 -7.88
C GLU A 51 -0.93 3.45 -7.34
N VAL A 52 -0.70 2.98 -6.11
CA VAL A 52 -1.67 2.19 -5.35
C VAL A 52 -1.96 2.81 -3.99
N PRO A 53 -3.19 2.70 -3.46
CA PRO A 53 -3.51 3.17 -2.12
C PRO A 53 -2.97 2.18 -1.08
N VAL A 54 -2.17 2.69 -0.14
CA VAL A 54 -1.61 1.90 0.98
C VAL A 54 -1.65 2.72 2.27
N CYS A 55 -1.76 2.09 3.43
CA CYS A 55 -1.66 2.81 4.71
C CYS A 55 -0.23 3.26 4.99
N CYS A 56 -0.04 4.28 5.84
CA CYS A 56 1.28 4.81 6.20
C CYS A 56 2.30 3.73 6.62
N ASN A 57 1.82 2.67 7.28
CA ASN A 57 2.68 1.57 7.75
C ASN A 57 3.16 0.69 6.59
N CYS A 58 2.24 0.26 5.71
CA CYS A 58 2.61 -0.53 4.54
C CYS A 58 3.41 0.30 3.55
N HIS A 59 3.06 1.58 3.38
CA HIS A 59 3.82 2.51 2.54
C HIS A 59 5.28 2.62 3.00
N ARG A 60 5.51 2.76 4.31
CA ARG A 60 6.87 2.83 4.86
C ARG A 60 7.71 1.61 4.52
N LYS A 61 7.15 0.40 4.63
CA LYS A 61 7.87 -0.83 4.25
C LYS A 61 8.23 -0.84 2.76
N LEU A 62 7.30 -0.46 1.89
CA LEU A 62 7.53 -0.42 0.44
C LEU A 62 8.57 0.64 0.06
N SER A 63 8.49 1.84 0.65
CA SER A 63 9.49 2.89 0.41
C SER A 63 10.88 2.50 0.90
N ASP A 64 10.97 1.78 2.02
CA ASP A 64 12.23 1.26 2.53
C ASP A 64 12.84 0.22 1.57
N ASN A 65 12.03 -0.74 1.10
CA ASN A 65 12.48 -1.74 0.11
C ASN A 65 12.99 -1.12 -1.20
N GLN A 66 12.41 0.00 -1.64
CA GLN A 66 12.87 0.71 -2.85
C GLN A 66 14.28 1.29 -2.72
N LEU A 67 14.80 1.48 -1.50
CA LEU A 67 16.18 1.93 -1.27
C LEU A 67 17.23 0.87 -1.63
N ASP A 68 16.83 -0.41 -1.62
CA ASP A 68 17.71 -1.54 -1.94
C ASP A 68 17.76 -1.83 -3.45
N TYR A 69 17.07 -1.04 -4.28
CA TYR A 69 17.06 -1.25 -5.72
C TYR A 69 18.40 -0.84 -6.34
N PRO A 70 18.84 -1.52 -7.43
CA PRO A 70 20.05 -1.13 -8.12
C PRO A 70 20.02 0.35 -8.58
N ASP A 71 21.13 1.05 -8.38
CA ASP A 71 21.25 2.46 -8.76
C ASP A 71 21.06 2.68 -10.27
N SER A 72 20.37 3.78 -10.60
CA SER A 72 20.30 4.28 -11.98
C SER A 72 21.56 5.06 -12.34
N ASN A 73 22.04 4.93 -13.58
CA ASN A 73 23.04 5.82 -14.16
C ASN A 73 22.51 6.56 -15.40
N PRO A 74 23.09 7.72 -15.78
CA PRO A 74 22.59 8.54 -16.88
C PRO A 74 22.67 7.90 -18.28
N ASN A 75 23.47 6.84 -18.45
CA ASN A 75 23.75 6.21 -19.74
C ASN A 75 22.90 4.94 -19.97
N GLN A 76 22.06 4.56 -19.01
CA GLN A 76 21.17 3.40 -19.14
C GLN A 76 19.95 3.69 -20.01
N ASP A 77 19.43 2.64 -20.65
CA ASP A 77 18.14 2.69 -21.33
C ASP A 77 17.02 2.95 -20.31
N ARG A 78 16.34 4.09 -20.48
CA ARG A 78 15.31 4.54 -19.55
C ARG A 78 14.08 3.62 -19.54
N ASN A 79 13.73 3.01 -20.66
CA ASN A 79 12.58 2.12 -20.72
C ASN A 79 12.86 0.82 -19.96
N LEU A 80 14.05 0.23 -20.17
CA LEU A 80 14.46 -0.97 -19.43
C LEU A 80 14.54 -0.68 -17.92
N LEU A 81 15.07 0.48 -17.55
CA LEU A 81 15.17 0.91 -16.16
C LEU A 81 13.77 1.08 -15.51
N THR A 82 12.85 1.78 -16.17
CA THR A 82 11.47 1.93 -15.68
C THR A 82 10.76 0.59 -15.52
N ILE A 83 10.85 -0.29 -16.53
CA ILE A 83 10.26 -1.63 -16.47
C ILE A 83 10.88 -2.43 -15.31
N GLY A 84 12.20 -2.39 -15.15
CA GLY A 84 12.90 -3.06 -14.06
C GLY A 84 12.40 -2.61 -12.69
N TYR A 85 12.38 -1.30 -12.42
CA TYR A 85 11.88 -0.78 -11.15
C TYR A 85 10.40 -1.06 -10.93
N PHE A 86 9.58 -1.02 -11.98
CA PHE A 86 8.17 -1.38 -11.87
C PHE A 86 8.00 -2.84 -11.43
N LEU A 87 8.74 -3.78 -12.05
CA LEU A 87 8.67 -5.20 -11.69
C LEU A 87 9.19 -5.45 -10.27
N MET A 88 10.24 -4.76 -9.84
CA MET A 88 10.73 -4.85 -8.45
C MET A 88 9.68 -4.32 -7.46
N GLY A 89 9.08 -3.16 -7.74
CA GLY A 89 8.01 -2.58 -6.93
C GLY A 89 6.78 -3.47 -6.82
N LEU A 90 6.37 -4.05 -7.95
CA LEU A 90 5.27 -5.01 -7.99
C LEU A 90 5.59 -6.27 -7.19
N SER A 91 6.84 -6.76 -7.26
CA SER A 91 7.29 -7.88 -6.44
C SER A 91 7.21 -7.56 -4.94
N ASP A 92 7.59 -6.36 -4.50
CA ASP A 92 7.51 -5.99 -3.08
C ASP A 92 6.07 -5.87 -2.59
N LEU A 93 5.15 -5.38 -3.42
CA LEU A 93 3.72 -5.45 -3.16
C LEU A 93 3.26 -6.91 -2.98
N PHE A 94 3.65 -7.81 -3.88
CA PHE A 94 3.28 -9.22 -3.80
C PHE A 94 3.85 -9.92 -2.57
N LYS A 95 5.07 -9.59 -2.12
CA LYS A 95 5.63 -10.15 -0.88
C LYS A 95 4.79 -9.77 0.33
N LEU A 96 4.45 -8.48 0.49
CA LEU A 96 3.63 -8.03 1.62
C LEU A 96 2.20 -8.58 1.56
N LEU A 97 1.62 -8.71 0.36
CA LEU A 97 0.35 -9.39 0.16
C LEU A 97 0.42 -10.87 0.57
N ALA A 98 1.45 -11.60 0.14
CA ALA A 98 1.65 -12.99 0.48
C ALA A 98 1.78 -13.18 2.00
N GLU A 99 2.52 -12.31 2.68
CA GLU A 99 2.60 -12.30 4.15
C GLU A 99 1.21 -12.17 4.79
N LYS A 100 0.38 -11.24 4.30
CA LYS A 100 -0.97 -11.01 4.84
C LYS A 100 -1.92 -12.16 4.57
N LEU A 101 -1.85 -12.75 3.38
CA LEU A 101 -2.63 -13.95 3.02
C LEU A 101 -2.25 -15.13 3.93
N MET A 102 -0.96 -15.34 4.19
CA MET A 102 -0.48 -16.41 5.07
C MET A 102 -0.90 -16.17 6.52
N GLU A 103 -0.77 -14.94 7.03
CA GLU A 103 -1.21 -14.57 8.38
C GLU A 103 -2.71 -14.84 8.57
N PHE A 104 -3.54 -14.35 7.66
CA PHE A 104 -4.99 -14.55 7.74
C PHE A 104 -5.39 -16.03 7.57
N GLY A 105 -4.77 -16.74 6.63
CA GLY A 105 -4.98 -18.17 6.45
C GLY A 105 -4.67 -18.97 7.72
N ASN A 106 -3.56 -18.67 8.39
CA ASN A 106 -3.20 -19.30 9.66
C ASN A 106 -4.23 -19.02 10.76
N HIS A 107 -4.72 -17.77 10.87
CA HIS A 107 -5.77 -17.43 11.83
C HIS A 107 -7.05 -18.25 11.62
N LEU A 108 -7.47 -18.46 10.37
CA LEU A 108 -8.65 -19.26 10.06
C LEU A 108 -8.46 -20.73 10.48
N ILE A 109 -7.30 -21.31 10.20
CA ILE A 109 -6.99 -22.71 10.58
C ILE A 109 -7.01 -22.87 12.11
N VAL A 110 -6.36 -21.95 12.85
CA VAL A 110 -6.32 -21.99 14.32
C VAL A 110 -7.73 -21.85 14.92
N ASN A 111 -8.55 -20.95 14.36
CA ASN A 111 -9.92 -20.76 14.83
C ASN A 111 -10.80 -21.99 14.58
N ALA A 112 -10.63 -22.67 13.44
CA ALA A 112 -11.37 -23.90 13.14
C ALA A 112 -11.09 -24.99 14.19
N HIS A 113 -9.82 -25.20 14.55
CA HIS A 113 -9.46 -26.18 15.60
C HIS A 113 -9.95 -25.81 17.00
N SER A 114 -10.08 -24.51 17.29
CA SER A 114 -10.56 -24.04 18.59
C SER A 114 -12.07 -24.21 18.76
N GLN A 115 -12.83 -24.24 17.66
CA GLN A 115 -14.27 -24.49 17.67
C GLN A 115 -14.58 -25.96 17.94
N GLU A 116 -13.81 -26.89 17.35
CA GLU A 116 -13.96 -28.34 17.59
C GLU A 116 -13.80 -28.73 19.07
N GLN A 117 -13.00 -27.98 19.85
CA GLN A 117 -12.75 -28.26 21.28
C GLN A 117 -13.81 -27.73 22.24
N ILE A 118 -14.72 -26.85 21.78
CA ILE A 118 -15.82 -26.31 22.61
C ILE A 118 -17.07 -27.19 22.46
N ASP A 119 -17.17 -27.90 21.34
CA ASP A 119 -18.32 -28.74 20.98
C ASP A 119 -18.19 -30.21 21.44
N GLU A 120 -17.08 -30.59 22.10
CA GLU A 120 -16.84 -31.89 22.77
C GLU A 120 -16.94 -31.77 24.31
#